data_AF-A0A7K1CV79-F1
#
_entry.id   AF-A0A7K1CV79-F1
#
_cell.length_a   1.000
_cell.length_b   1.000
_cell.length_c   1.000
_cell.angle_alpha   90.00
_cell.angle_beta   90.00
_cell.angle_gamma   90.00
#
_symmetry.space_group_name_H-M   'P 1'
#
loop_
_entity.id
_entity.type
_entity.pdbx_description
1 polymer ?
#
loop_
_entity_poly.entity_id
_entity_poly.type
_entity_poly.pdbx_seq_one_letter_code
_entity_poly.pdbx_strand_id
1 'polypeptide(L)'
;MEKVIRDGKVAVLVSHGSGAGWYSWNGKHQELLFHPKIVELVEQNKHSEITEQLCQELLGTDEYICVLGVDGLLIHWLPIGTAFEIEEYHGDESLRTIADLVLVA
;
A
#
# COMPACT_ATOMS: atom_id res chain seq x y z
N MET A 1 -5.65 13.30 5.13
CA MET A 1 -5.72 11.89 4.71
C MET A 1 -6.09 11.04 5.92
N GLU A 2 -7.17 10.28 5.84
CA GLU A 2 -7.58 9.35 6.90
C GLU A 2 -6.76 8.06 6.81
N LYS A 3 -6.40 7.48 7.96
CA LYS A 3 -5.66 6.23 8.07
C LYS A 3 -6.40 5.29 9.01
N VAL A 4 -6.38 4.00 8.73
CA VAL A 4 -6.95 3.00 9.63
C VAL A 4 -5.97 2.75 10.77
N ILE A 5 -6.41 3.03 12.00
CA ILE A 5 -5.64 2.83 13.23
C ILE A 5 -6.35 1.83 14.13
N ARG A 6 -5.65 0.78 14.55
CA ARG A 6 -6.14 -0.24 15.49
C ARG A 6 -5.02 -0.64 16.45
N ASP A 7 -5.31 -0.73 17.73
CA ASP A 7 -4.36 -1.17 18.77
C ASP A 7 -3.01 -0.43 18.73
N GLY A 8 -3.02 0.88 18.44
CA GLY A 8 -1.81 1.70 18.33
C GLY A 8 -0.98 1.46 17.07
N LYS A 9 -1.51 0.73 16.08
CA LYS A 9 -0.87 0.44 14.79
C LYS A 9 -1.67 1.05 13.63
N VAL A 10 -0.96 1.39 12.57
CA VAL A 10 -1.48 1.91 11.30
C VAL A 10 -1.41 0.83 10.24
N ALA A 11 -2.48 0.67 9.46
CA ALA A 11 -2.50 -0.20 8.29
C ALA A 11 -1.71 0.43 7.13
N VAL A 12 -0.80 -0.34 6.53
CA VAL A 12 -0.03 0.02 5.33
C VAL A 12 -0.26 -1.05 4.26
N LEU A 13 -0.66 -0.63 3.07
CA LEU A 13 -0.93 -1.50 1.93
C LEU A 13 0.34 -1.71 1.11
N VAL A 14 0.72 -2.97 0.88
CA VAL A 14 1.94 -3.37 0.16
C VAL A 14 1.62 -4.52 -0.78
N SER A 15 1.99 -4.41 -2.06
CA SER A 15 1.77 -5.48 -3.04
C SER A 15 2.95 -6.45 -3.09
N HIS A 16 2.72 -7.69 -2.66
CA HIS A 16 3.70 -8.78 -2.75
C HIS A 16 3.49 -9.58 -4.04
N GLY A 17 4.58 -9.99 -4.67
CA GLY A 17 4.57 -10.77 -5.91
C GLY A 17 4.96 -9.96 -7.14
N SER A 18 5.43 -10.66 -8.17
CA SER A 18 5.95 -10.04 -9.39
C SER A 18 4.84 -9.53 -10.31
N GLY A 19 5.06 -8.38 -10.97
CA GLY A 19 4.22 -7.92 -12.07
C GLY A 19 4.06 -6.40 -12.10
N ALA A 20 3.42 -5.84 -11.07
CA ALA A 20 3.23 -4.40 -10.92
C ALA A 20 3.12 -4.04 -9.44
N GLY A 21 3.85 -3.00 -9.04
CA GLY A 21 3.79 -2.53 -7.66
C GLY A 21 2.55 -1.67 -7.42
N TRP A 22 2.06 -1.66 -6.18
CA TRP A 22 0.89 -0.87 -5.81
C TRP A 22 1.24 0.58 -5.55
N TYR A 23 2.21 0.85 -4.69
CA TYR A 23 2.62 2.21 -4.37
C TYR A 23 3.70 2.74 -5.33
N SER A 24 4.72 1.93 -5.58
CA SER A 24 5.88 2.27 -6.40
C SER A 24 5.52 2.73 -7.81
N TRP A 25 4.53 2.11 -8.44
CA TRP A 25 4.06 2.47 -9.78
C TRP A 25 2.99 3.57 -9.78
N ASN A 26 2.44 3.90 -8.60
CA ASN A 26 1.50 4.99 -8.36
C ASN A 26 2.11 6.08 -7.45
N GLY A 27 3.43 6.31 -7.53
CA GLY A 27 4.18 7.08 -6.51
C GLY A 27 3.76 8.54 -6.29
N LYS A 28 2.94 9.11 -7.18
CA LYS A 28 2.30 10.42 -6.98
C LYS A 28 1.12 10.40 -6.00
N HIS A 29 0.54 9.23 -5.77
CA HIS A 29 -0.65 9.00 -4.95
C HIS A 29 -0.28 8.23 -3.69
N GLN A 30 0.49 8.88 -2.81
CA GLN A 30 0.88 8.32 -1.51
C GLN A 30 -0.35 7.95 -0.66
N GLU A 31 -1.52 8.48 -0.99
CA GLU A 31 -2.77 8.12 -0.31
C GLU A 31 -3.15 6.65 -0.50
N LEU A 32 -2.72 6.00 -1.59
CA LEU A 32 -3.02 4.58 -1.82
C LEU A 32 -2.35 3.65 -0.81
N LEU A 33 -1.31 4.09 -0.10
CA LEU A 33 -0.66 3.32 0.96
C LEU A 33 -1.55 3.11 2.20
N PHE A 34 -2.49 4.03 2.46
CA PHE A 34 -3.25 4.02 3.73
C PHE A 34 -4.77 4.18 3.54
N HIS A 35 -5.26 4.19 2.29
CA HIS A 35 -6.65 4.54 2.01
C HIS A 35 -7.63 3.60 2.75
N PRO A 36 -8.50 4.10 3.66
CA PRO A 36 -9.32 3.26 4.52
C PRO A 36 -10.26 2.30 3.77
N LYS A 37 -10.82 2.75 2.65
CA LYS A 37 -11.69 1.90 1.82
C LYS A 37 -10.95 0.72 1.22
N ILE A 38 -9.69 0.91 0.83
CA ILE A 38 -8.88 -0.14 0.22
C ILE A 38 -8.43 -1.12 1.31
N VAL A 39 -8.06 -0.62 2.49
CA VAL A 39 -7.82 -1.47 3.67
C VAL A 39 -9.03 -2.35 3.96
N GLU A 40 -10.25 -1.78 4.01
CA GLU A 40 -11.48 -2.54 4.23
C GLU A 40 -11.68 -3.66 3.19
N LEU A 41 -11.49 -3.38 1.90
CA LEU A 41 -11.64 -4.36 0.83
C LEU A 41 -10.60 -5.49 0.93
N VAL A 42 -9.35 -5.16 1.24
CA VAL A 42 -8.29 -6.16 1.44
C VAL A 42 -8.58 -7.04 2.65
N GLU A 43 -9.09 -6.48 3.77
CA GLU A 43 -9.50 -7.28 4.94
C GLU A 43 -10.63 -8.27 4.62
N GLN A 44 -11.54 -7.87 3.74
CA GLN A 44 -12.64 -8.71 3.28
C GLN A 44 -12.24 -9.70 2.18
N ASN A 45 -10.97 -9.74 1.77
CA ASN A 45 -10.47 -10.52 0.62
C ASN A 45 -11.23 -10.21 -0.69
N LYS A 46 -11.58 -8.93 -0.88
CA LYS A 46 -12.32 -8.41 -2.04
C LYS A 46 -11.42 -7.63 -2.98
N HIS A 47 -10.24 -8.16 -3.25
CA HIS A 47 -9.25 -7.54 -4.15
C HIS A 47 -9.83 -7.23 -5.53
N SER A 48 -10.71 -8.10 -6.06
CA SER A 48 -11.39 -7.89 -7.35
C SER A 48 -12.28 -6.64 -7.40
N GLU A 49 -12.68 -6.07 -6.26
CA GLU A 49 -13.45 -4.82 -6.22
C GLU A 49 -12.55 -3.57 -6.32
N ILE A 50 -11.23 -3.72 -6.17
CA ILE A 50 -10.25 -2.64 -6.30
C ILE A 50 -9.95 -2.42 -7.78
N THR A 51 -10.72 -1.55 -8.41
CA THR A 51 -10.56 -1.17 -9.82
C THR A 51 -9.88 0.18 -9.97
N GLU A 52 -9.37 0.47 -11.18
CA GLU A 52 -8.82 1.79 -11.51
C GLU A 52 -9.85 2.90 -11.25
N GLN A 53 -11.11 2.68 -11.67
CA GLN A 53 -12.21 3.63 -11.50
C GLN A 53 -12.48 3.93 -10.02
N LEU A 54 -12.49 2.90 -9.17
CA LEU A 54 -12.62 3.09 -7.73
C LEU A 54 -11.45 3.93 -7.19
N CYS A 55 -10.22 3.62 -7.59
CA CYS A 55 -9.05 4.38 -7.12
C CYS A 55 -9.10 5.85 -7.56
N GLN A 56 -9.49 6.11 -8.81
CA GLN A 56 -9.70 7.45 -9.34
C GLN A 56 -10.76 8.24 -8.56
N GLU A 57 -11.91 7.61 -8.26
CA GLU A 57 -12.97 8.21 -7.45
C GLU A 57 -12.48 8.55 -6.04
N LEU A 58 -11.76 7.62 -5.39
CA LEU A 58 -11.24 7.80 -4.04
C LEU A 58 -10.17 8.91 -3.96
N LEU A 59 -9.35 9.05 -5.01
CA LEU A 59 -8.30 10.07 -5.11
C LEU A 59 -8.82 11.41 -5.66
N GLY A 60 -10.01 11.43 -6.27
CA GLY A 60 -10.55 12.59 -6.97
C GLY A 60 -9.70 13.01 -8.17
N THR A 61 -9.17 12.05 -8.93
CA THR A 61 -8.28 12.28 -10.08
C THR A 61 -8.74 11.51 -11.31
N ASP A 62 -8.49 12.08 -12.49
CA ASP A 62 -8.66 11.40 -13.78
C ASP A 62 -7.33 10.79 -14.29
N GLU A 63 -6.26 10.86 -13.49
CA GLU A 63 -4.98 10.23 -13.83
C GLU A 63 -5.10 8.69 -13.82
N TYR A 64 -4.33 8.04 -14.70
CA TYR A 64 -4.26 6.58 -14.75
C TYR A 64 -3.69 6.02 -13.45
N ILE A 65 -4.38 5.04 -12.85
CA ILE A 65 -3.93 4.32 -11.65
C ILE A 65 -3.65 2.86 -12.00
N CYS A 66 -2.42 2.41 -11.77
CA CYS A 66 -2.04 1.03 -11.97
C CYS A 66 -2.63 0.15 -10.86
N VAL A 67 -3.57 -0.73 -11.19
CA VAL A 67 -4.19 -1.69 -10.27
C VAL A 67 -3.73 -3.14 -10.51
N LEU A 68 -2.72 -3.35 -11.35
CA LEU A 68 -2.24 -4.69 -11.68
C LEU A 68 -1.58 -5.42 -10.48
N GLY A 69 -1.13 -4.68 -9.47
CA GLY A 69 -0.58 -5.22 -8.21
C GLY A 69 -1.64 -5.58 -7.16
N VAL A 70 -2.93 -5.44 -7.48
CA VAL A 70 -4.00 -5.66 -6.51
C VAL A 70 -4.01 -7.09 -5.97
N ASP A 71 -3.75 -8.10 -6.80
CA ASP A 71 -3.80 -9.51 -6.37
C ASP A 71 -2.78 -9.83 -5.27
N GLY A 72 -1.68 -9.08 -5.20
CA GLY A 72 -0.62 -9.19 -4.20
C GLY A 72 -0.83 -8.35 -2.95
N LEU A 73 -1.89 -7.55 -2.88
CA LEU A 73 -2.03 -6.49 -1.91
C LEU A 73 -2.34 -7.03 -0.50
N LEU A 74 -1.45 -6.74 0.45
CA LEU A 74 -1.58 -7.16 1.85
C LEU A 74 -1.46 -5.96 2.79
N ILE A 75 -2.06 -6.10 3.98
CA ILE A 75 -2.01 -5.09 5.04
C ILE A 75 -0.89 -5.43 6.03
N HIS A 76 0.04 -4.49 6.18
CA HIS A 76 1.08 -4.49 7.20
C HIS A 76 0.70 -3.51 8.31
N TRP A 77 0.59 -4.00 9.54
CA TRP A 77 0.24 -3.18 10.70
C TRP A 77 1.50 -2.69 11.42
N LEU A 78 1.86 -1.41 11.21
CA LEU A 78 3.04 -0.80 11.83
C LEU A 78 2.66 0.03 13.06
N PRO A 79 3.44 0.02 14.16
CA PRO A 79 3.25 0.97 15.25
C PRO A 79 3.22 2.42 14.74
N ILE A 80 2.34 3.25 15.29
CA ILE A 80 2.26 4.67 14.92
C ILE A 80 3.63 5.34 15.11
N GLY A 81 4.08 6.09 14.10
CA GLY A 81 5.38 6.78 14.11
C GLY A 81 6.55 5.93 13.61
N THR A 82 6.33 4.67 13.23
CA THR A 82 7.36 3.84 12.60
C THR A 82 7.74 4.41 11.24
N ALA A 83 9.02 4.71 11.04
CA ALA A 83 9.57 5.05 9.73
C ALA A 83 9.80 3.77 8.93
N PHE A 84 9.38 3.79 7.67
CA PHE A 84 9.52 2.66 6.74
C PHE A 84 9.81 3.15 5.32
N GLU A 85 10.33 2.25 4.52
CA GLU A 85 10.56 2.37 3.08
C GLU A 85 9.79 1.25 2.36
N ILE A 86 9.28 1.55 1.17
CA ILE A 86 8.80 0.54 0.23
C ILE A 86 9.89 0.37 -0.81
N GLU A 87 10.54 -0.79 -0.80
CA GLU A 87 11.45 -1.21 -1.86
C GLU A 87 10.64 -1.93 -2.94
N GLU A 88 11.00 -1.78 -4.20
CA GLU A 88 10.34 -2.47 -5.32
C GLU A 88 11.38 -3.14 -6.24
N TYR A 89 11.06 -4.35 -6.69
CA TYR A 89 11.83 -5.08 -7.68
C TYR A 89 10.91 -5.86 -8.63
N HIS A 90 10.70 -5.34 -9.86
CA HIS A 90 9.84 -5.97 -10.88
C HIS A 90 8.37 -6.18 -10.46
N GLY A 91 7.82 -5.18 -9.77
CA GLY A 91 6.47 -5.13 -9.25
C GLY A 91 6.29 -5.79 -7.89
N ASP A 92 7.30 -6.51 -7.42
CA ASP A 92 7.30 -7.10 -6.07
C ASP A 92 7.74 -6.04 -5.07
N GLU A 93 6.81 -5.60 -4.21
CA GLU A 93 7.07 -4.60 -3.19
C GLU A 93 7.38 -5.25 -1.85
N SER A 94 8.39 -4.71 -1.18
CA SER A 94 8.80 -5.10 0.16
C SER A 94 8.75 -3.90 1.09
N LEU A 95 8.28 -4.12 2.31
CA LEU A 95 8.27 -3.11 3.35
C LEU A 95 9.47 -3.32 4.26
N ARG A 96 10.26 -2.26 4.44
CA ARG A 96 11.44 -2.27 5.29
C ARG A 96 11.39 -1.14 6.30
N THR A 97 11.73 -1.44 7.55
CA THR A 97 11.81 -0.44 8.62
C THR A 97 13.26 -0.20 9.02
N ILE A 98 13.51 0.86 9.78
CA ILE A 98 14.84 1.11 10.36
C ILE A 98 15.31 -0.06 11.23
N ALA A 99 14.38 -0.76 11.89
CA ALA A 99 14.70 -1.91 12.74
C ALA A 99 15.24 -3.12 11.94
N ASP A 100 14.97 -3.20 10.64
CA ASP A 100 15.45 -4.25 9.75
C ASP A 100 16.86 -3.95 9.20
N LEU A 101 17.43 -2.79 9.53
CA LEU A 101 18.75 -2.37 9.06
C LEU A 101 19.84 -2.83 10.03
N VAL A 102 20.90 -3.43 9.48
CA VAL A 102 22.17 -3.60 10.18
C VAL A 102 22.98 -2.32 9.96
N LEU A 103 23.04 -1.48 10.99
CA LEU A 103 23.81 -0.25 10.96
C LEU A 103 25.29 -0.55 11.22
N VAL A 104 26.14 -0.27 10.24
CA VAL A 104 27.61 -0.39 10.35
C VAL A 104 28.20 1.03 10.27
N ALA A 105 29.11 1.34 11.20
CA ALA A 105 29.77 2.63 11.32
C ALA A 105 31.08 2.70 10.52
#